data_AF-A0A938G9K2-F1
#
_entry.id   AF-A0A938G9K2-F1
#
_cell.length_a   1.000
_cell.length_b   1.000
_cell.length_c   1.000
_cell.angle_alpha   90.00
_cell.angle_beta   90.00
_cell.angle_gamma   90.00
#
_symmetry.space_group_name_H-M   'P 1'
#
loop_
_entity.id
_entity.type
_entity.pdbx_description
1 polymer ?
#
loop_
_entity_poly.entity_id
_entity_poly.type
_entity_poly.pdbx_seq_one_letter_code
_entity_poly.pdbx_strand_id
1 'polypeptide(L)'
;AESVYSSQAPVFAGMSSGIVALYQKCPHLGCRVPTCTTSQWFECPCHGSQFNRVGEKKGGPAPRGMDRFAVSINNGNVVIDTAAVFGGPAIGTNTTGQEAEGPHCVGAGGH
;
A
#
# COMPACT_ATOMS: atom_id res chain seq x y z
N ALA A 1 -8.09 5.52 9.64
CA ALA A 1 -8.40 5.17 8.25
C ALA A 1 -9.36 6.18 7.62
N GLU A 2 -10.54 6.39 8.23
CA GLU A 2 -11.54 7.35 7.71
C GLU A 2 -10.98 8.75 7.43
N SER A 3 -10.28 9.36 8.39
CA SER A 3 -9.66 10.69 8.22
C SER A 3 -8.63 10.79 7.09
N VAL A 4 -8.10 9.66 6.61
CA VAL A 4 -7.07 9.60 5.57
C VAL A 4 -7.67 9.27 4.21
N TYR A 5 -8.66 8.38 4.18
CA TYR A 5 -9.17 7.77 2.95
C TYR A 5 -10.59 8.23 2.57
N SER A 6 -11.32 8.95 3.44
CA SER A 6 -12.72 9.35 3.18
C SER A 6 -12.91 10.19 1.92
N SER A 7 -11.91 10.96 1.51
CA SER A 7 -11.93 11.74 0.26
C SER A 7 -11.85 10.86 -1.00
N GLN A 8 -11.45 9.60 -0.86
CA GLN A 8 -11.39 8.59 -1.92
C GLN A 8 -12.51 7.57 -1.71
N ALA A 9 -13.77 7.97 -1.91
CA ALA A 9 -14.94 7.17 -1.52
C ALA A 9 -14.91 5.70 -2.01
N PRO A 10 -14.54 5.38 -3.27
CA PRO A 10 -14.46 3.98 -3.72
C PRO A 10 -13.33 3.18 -3.07
N VAL A 11 -12.27 3.83 -2.63
CA VAL A 11 -11.19 3.20 -1.86
C VAL A 11 -11.67 2.94 -0.44
N PHE A 12 -12.26 3.96 0.19
CA PHE A 12 -12.75 3.86 1.56
C PHE A 12 -13.85 2.81 1.71
N ALA A 13 -14.73 2.64 0.71
CA ALA A 13 -15.73 1.60 0.68
C ALA A 13 -15.12 0.20 0.85
N GLY A 14 -14.07 -0.13 0.07
CA GLY A 14 -13.32 -1.37 0.25
C GLY A 14 -12.72 -1.49 1.64
N MET A 15 -12.03 -0.44 2.11
CA MET A 15 -11.33 -0.46 3.40
C MET A 15 -12.29 -0.64 4.58
N SER A 16 -13.46 -0.02 4.54
CA SER A 16 -14.52 -0.17 5.56
C SER A 16 -15.04 -1.59 5.67
N SER A 17 -14.89 -2.37 4.60
CA SER A 17 -15.23 -3.80 4.53
C SER A 17 -14.02 -4.72 4.69
N GLY A 18 -12.87 -4.18 5.14
CA GLY A 18 -11.64 -4.95 5.39
C GLY A 18 -10.85 -5.31 4.14
N ILE A 19 -11.15 -4.70 2.99
CA ILE A 19 -10.50 -5.00 1.70
C ILE A 19 -9.64 -3.81 1.28
N VAL A 20 -8.39 -4.06 0.91
CA VAL A 20 -7.50 -3.05 0.31
C VAL A 20 -7.01 -3.56 -1.03
N ALA A 21 -7.32 -2.85 -2.11
CA ALA A 21 -6.82 -3.15 -3.44
C ALA A 21 -5.64 -2.23 -3.75
N LEU A 22 -4.41 -2.75 -3.66
CA LEU A 22 -3.17 -2.00 -3.92
C LEU A 22 -2.65 -2.27 -5.33
N TYR A 23 -2.13 -1.22 -5.98
CA TYR A 23 -1.35 -1.39 -7.18
C TYR A 23 0.04 -1.91 -6.81
N GLN A 24 0.39 -3.11 -7.26
CA GLN A 24 1.72 -3.73 -7.07
C GLN A 24 2.82 -3.05 -7.91
N LYS A 25 2.85 -1.71 -7.87
CA LYS A 25 3.75 -0.84 -8.60
C LYS A 25 4.28 0.22 -7.63
N CYS A 26 5.60 0.27 -7.49
CA CYS A 26 6.26 1.21 -6.58
C CYS A 26 6.03 2.65 -7.05
N PRO A 27 5.50 3.56 -6.20
CA PRO A 27 5.34 4.98 -6.52
C PRO A 27 6.64 5.75 -6.79
N HIS A 28 7.80 5.12 -6.56
CA HIS A 28 9.10 5.69 -6.92
C HIS A 28 9.27 5.73 -8.46
N LEU A 29 9.63 4.59 -9.06
CA LEU A 29 9.91 4.48 -10.50
C LEU A 29 9.20 3.28 -11.16
N GLY A 30 8.18 2.71 -10.50
CA GLY A 30 7.30 1.71 -11.10
C GLY A 30 7.74 0.25 -11.02
N CYS A 31 8.79 -0.08 -10.26
CA CYS A 31 9.15 -1.47 -10.01
C CYS A 31 8.01 -2.26 -9.35
N ARG A 32 7.95 -3.58 -9.63
CA ARG A 32 7.07 -4.51 -8.90
C ARG A 32 7.46 -4.56 -7.42
N VAL A 33 6.46 -4.63 -6.53
CA VAL A 33 6.66 -4.66 -5.07
C VAL A 33 6.19 -6.00 -4.49
N PRO A 34 7.10 -6.96 -4.21
CA PRO A 34 6.74 -8.21 -3.54
C PRO A 34 6.41 -8.01 -2.06
N THR A 35 5.77 -9.03 -1.46
CA THR A 35 5.63 -9.14 0.00
C THR A 35 6.88 -9.77 0.60
N CYS A 36 7.24 -9.32 1.81
CA CYS A 36 8.28 -9.90 2.63
C CYS A 36 7.64 -10.73 3.74
N THR A 37 7.95 -12.03 3.78
CA THR A 37 7.38 -12.97 4.77
C THR A 37 7.90 -12.77 6.19
N THR A 38 9.05 -12.13 6.37
CA THR A 38 9.60 -11.88 7.72
C THR A 38 9.08 -10.58 8.32
N SER A 39 9.23 -9.45 7.62
CA SER A 39 8.72 -8.14 8.09
C SER A 39 7.21 -8.00 7.95
N GLN A 40 6.60 -8.85 7.11
CA GLN A 40 5.19 -8.82 6.75
C GLN A 40 4.76 -7.54 6.02
N TRP A 41 5.73 -6.88 5.39
CA TRP A 41 5.56 -5.64 4.63
C TRP A 41 5.73 -5.88 3.13
N PHE A 42 5.32 -4.91 2.32
CA PHE A 42 5.68 -4.85 0.90
C PHE A 42 7.01 -4.12 0.74
N GLU A 43 7.97 -4.75 0.07
CA GLU A 43 9.34 -4.25 0.00
C GLU A 43 9.83 -4.22 -1.44
N CYS A 44 10.13 -3.03 -1.95
CA CYS A 44 10.58 -2.82 -3.31
C CYS A 44 12.08 -3.11 -3.42
N PRO A 45 12.50 -4.13 -4.20
CA PRO A 45 13.91 -4.55 -4.27
C PRO A 45 14.80 -3.59 -5.06
N CYS A 46 14.23 -2.66 -5.82
CA CYS A 46 15.02 -1.78 -6.69
C CYS A 46 15.83 -0.74 -5.91
N HIS A 47 15.21 -0.08 -4.92
CA HIS A 47 15.83 1.02 -4.15
C HIS A 47 15.37 1.03 -2.68
N GLY A 48 14.81 -0.08 -2.19
CA GLY A 48 14.47 -0.24 -0.77
C GLY A 48 13.25 0.56 -0.27
N SER A 49 12.29 0.91 -1.13
CA SER A 49 11.02 1.48 -0.64
C SER A 49 10.21 0.42 0.11
N GLN A 50 9.71 0.74 1.29
CA GLN A 50 9.00 -0.18 2.17
C GLN A 50 7.61 0.36 2.47
N PHE A 51 6.61 -0.53 2.48
CA PHE A 51 5.22 -0.22 2.76
C PHE A 51 4.61 -1.27 3.69
N ASN A 52 3.78 -0.85 4.64
CA ASN A 52 3.07 -1.80 5.51
C ASN A 52 2.00 -2.60 4.73
N ARG A 53 1.29 -3.53 5.40
CA ARG A 53 0.28 -4.41 4.76
C ARG A 53 -0.86 -3.67 4.07
N VAL A 54 -1.08 -2.39 4.38
CA VAL A 54 -2.11 -1.55 3.75
C VAL A 54 -1.53 -0.54 2.76
N GLY A 55 -0.25 -0.70 2.39
CA GLY A 55 0.42 0.11 1.37
C GLY A 55 0.83 1.50 1.84
N GLU A 56 0.87 1.77 3.15
CA GLU A 56 1.38 3.04 3.69
C GLU A 56 2.90 3.00 3.74
N LYS A 57 3.54 4.09 3.30
CA LYS A 57 5.00 4.16 3.22
C LYS A 57 5.63 4.12 4.62
N LYS A 58 6.64 3.27 4.78
CA LYS A 58 7.46 3.14 5.99
C LYS A 58 8.94 3.47 5.78
N GLY A 59 9.46 3.31 4.57
CA GLY A 59 10.89 3.55 4.29
C GLY A 59 11.22 3.77 2.81
N GLY A 60 12.47 4.18 2.55
CA GLY A 60 13.05 4.34 1.21
C GLY A 60 12.56 5.56 0.40
N PRO A 61 12.91 5.62 -0.91
CA PRO A 61 12.80 6.83 -1.72
C PRO A 61 11.40 7.12 -2.31
N ALA A 62 10.44 6.19 -2.25
CA ALA A 62 9.09 6.46 -2.76
C ALA A 62 8.49 7.73 -2.11
N PRO A 63 7.88 8.64 -2.88
CA PRO A 63 7.45 9.94 -2.34
C PRO A 63 6.14 9.87 -1.53
N ARG A 64 5.45 8.73 -1.53
CA ARG A 64 4.16 8.48 -0.88
C ARG A 64 3.93 6.97 -0.75
N GLY A 65 2.84 6.54 -0.11
CA GLY A 65 2.45 5.13 -0.11
C GLY A 65 1.92 4.64 -1.47
N MET A 66 1.62 3.34 -1.54
CA MET A 66 1.19 2.63 -2.75
C MET A 66 -0.16 3.15 -3.26
N ASP A 67 -0.33 3.15 -4.58
CA ASP A 67 -1.60 3.48 -5.23
C ASP A 67 -2.67 2.44 -4.94
N ARG A 68 -3.93 2.86 -4.99
CA ARG A 68 -5.11 2.05 -4.72
C ARG A 68 -6.05 2.02 -5.90
N PHE A 69 -6.83 0.96 -6.00
CA PHE A 69 -7.93 0.86 -6.95
C PHE A 69 -9.27 1.10 -6.27
N ALA A 70 -10.25 1.57 -7.03
CA ALA A 70 -11.64 1.58 -6.55
C ALA A 70 -12.11 0.15 -6.25
N VAL A 71 -12.82 -0.01 -5.14
CA VAL A 71 -13.44 -1.27 -4.74
C VAL A 71 -14.94 -1.05 -4.59
N SER A 72 -15.72 -1.97 -5.15
CA SER A 72 -17.16 -2.07 -4.88
C SER A 72 -17.51 -3.48 -4.45
N ILE A 73 -18.49 -3.60 -3.57
CA ILE A 73 -18.94 -4.88 -3.02
C ILE A 73 -20.43 -5.00 -3.32
N ASN A 74 -20.79 -5.95 -4.18
CA ASN A 74 -22.15 -6.15 -4.66
C ASN A 74 -22.52 -7.62 -4.50
N ASN A 75 -23.54 -7.92 -3.70
CA ASN A 75 -24.07 -9.27 -3.52
C ASN A 75 -22.99 -10.32 -3.17
N GLY A 76 -22.06 -9.96 -2.27
CA GLY A 76 -20.95 -10.82 -1.85
C GLY A 76 -19.78 -10.89 -2.84
N ASN A 77 -19.87 -10.26 -4.01
CA ASN A 77 -18.77 -10.16 -4.96
C ASN A 77 -17.94 -8.90 -4.70
N VAL A 78 -16.62 -9.04 -4.77
CA VAL A 78 -15.66 -7.94 -4.70
C VAL A 78 -15.24 -7.59 -6.12
N VAL A 79 -15.51 -6.35 -6.54
CA VAL A 79 -15.11 -5.84 -7.85
C VAL A 79 -14.04 -4.76 -7.66
N ILE A 80 -12.90 -4.96 -8.31
CA ILE A 80 -11.79 -4.01 -8.34
C ILE A 80 -11.76 -3.36 -9.72
N ASP A 81 -11.99 -2.05 -9.78
CA ASP A 81 -11.87 -1.29 -11.02
C ASP A 81 -10.41 -0.84 -11.22
N THR A 82 -9.72 -1.51 -12.14
CA THR A 82 -8.30 -1.25 -12.43
C THR A 82 -8.07 0.00 -13.29
N ALA A 83 -9.13 0.60 -13.86
CA ALA A 83 -9.06 1.88 -14.56
C ALA A 83 -9.11 3.07 -13.58
N ALA A 84 -9.74 2.89 -12.41
CA ALA A 84 -9.86 3.92 -11.38
C ALA A 84 -8.72 3.83 -10.35
N VAL A 85 -7.61 4.50 -10.64
CA VAL A 85 -6.41 4.52 -9.77
C VAL A 85 -6.39 5.79 -8.89
N PHE A 86 -6.21 5.60 -7.59
CA PHE A 86 -6.12 6.66 -6.59
C PHE A 86 -4.71 6.73 -6.00
N GLY A 87 -4.20 7.96 -5.87
CA GLY A 87 -2.91 8.24 -5.27
C GLY A 87 -2.80 7.68 -3.85
N GLY A 88 -1.68 7.05 -3.55
CA GLY A 88 -1.38 6.59 -2.19
C GLY A 88 -1.26 7.73 -1.16
N PRO A 89 -1.33 7.43 0.15
CA PRO A 89 -1.41 8.43 1.18
C PRO A 89 -0.05 9.10 1.41
N ALA A 90 -0.07 10.26 2.05
CA ALA A 90 1.13 11.04 2.34
C ALA A 90 2.12 10.29 3.25
N ILE A 91 3.39 10.69 3.21
CA ILE A 91 4.43 10.19 4.12
C ILE A 91 4.00 10.43 5.57
N GLY A 92 4.29 9.47 6.46
CA GLY A 92 3.92 9.55 7.87
C GLY A 92 2.52 9.01 8.19
N THR A 93 1.71 8.68 7.17
CA THR A 93 0.45 7.97 7.38
C THR A 93 0.71 6.60 8.03
N ASN A 94 0.07 6.35 9.18
CA ASN A 94 0.14 5.07 9.88
C ASN A 94 -1.23 4.74 10.48
N THR A 95 -2.17 4.26 9.66
CA THR A 95 -3.55 4.04 10.14
C THR A 95 -3.74 2.73 10.88
N THR A 96 -2.79 1.79 10.75
CA THR A 96 -2.83 0.47 11.39
C THR A 96 -1.96 0.37 12.63
N GLY A 97 -1.02 1.30 12.82
CA GLY A 97 0.02 1.17 13.85
C GLY A 97 0.99 0.00 13.57
N GLN A 98 0.93 -0.61 12.37
CA GLN A 98 1.74 -1.78 12.06
C GLN A 98 3.22 -1.38 11.95
N GLU A 99 4.03 -1.98 12.81
CA GLU A 99 5.48 -2.00 12.73
C GLU A 99 5.97 -3.27 12.01
N ALA A 100 7.25 -3.35 11.66
CA ALA A 100 7.80 -4.54 11.00
C ALA A 100 7.79 -5.72 11.99
N GLU A 101 7.20 -6.86 11.60
CA GLU A 101 7.06 -8.03 12.47
C GLU A 101 8.36 -8.86 12.57
N GLY A 102 9.32 -8.59 11.69
CA GLY A 102 10.60 -9.26 11.61
C GLY A 102 11.57 -8.53 10.67
N PRO A 103 12.73 -9.14 10.36
CA PRO A 103 13.73 -8.54 9.50
C PRO A 103 13.19 -8.20 8.11
N HIS A 104 13.72 -7.14 7.48
CA HIS A 104 13.41 -6.81 6.09
C HIS A 104 14.04 -7.84 5.13
N CYS A 105 13.31 -8.15 4.07
CA CYS A 105 13.77 -9.04 2.99
C CYS A 105 14.66 -8.28 2.01
N VAL A 106 14.43 -6.97 1.85
CA VAL A 106 15.36 -6.09 1.16
C VAL A 106 16.33 -5.52 2.19
N GLY A 107 17.63 -5.73 1.96
CA GLY A 107 18.65 -5.05 2.74
C GLY A 107 18.49 -3.53 2.60
N ALA A 108 18.98 -2.75 3.58
CA ALA A 108 19.16 -1.32 3.40
C ALA A 108 20.08 -1.12 2.19
N GLY A 109 19.49 -0.92 1.01
CA GLY A 109 20.20 -0.90 -0.25
C GLY A 109 21.21 0.23 -0.21
N GLY A 110 22.49 -0.14 -0.08
CA GLY A 110 23.60 0.77 -0.31
C GLY A 110 23.57 1.23 -1.75
N HIS A 111 23.30 2.51 -1.93
CA HIS A 111 23.71 3.28 -3.09
C HIS A 111 24.55 4.44 -2.56
#